data_AF-A0A5J4PFF3-F1
#
_entry.id   AF-A0A5J4PFF3-F1
#
_cell.length_a   1.000
_cell.length_b   1.000
_cell.length_c   1.000
_cell.angle_alpha   90.00
_cell.angle_beta   90.00
_cell.angle_gamma   90.00
#
_symmetry.space_group_name_H-M   'P 1'
#
loop_
_entity.id
_entity.type
_entity.pdbx_description
1 polymer ?
#
loop_
_entity_poly.entity_id
_entity_poly.type
_entity_poly.pdbx_seq_one_letter_code
_entity_poly.pdbx_strand_id
1 'polypeptide(L)'
;AKPNKGGFREFKRTLLEWVATVLVENPTAKINTYIAIPYNPYEPKPYTRWTMAGMLDLENELKVAAEFWDFLGGKGTYLDLLDCFERVGIELHSEIDAYLLNFKTKSNYA
;
A
#
# COMPACT_ATOMS: atom_id res chain seq x y z
N ALA A 1 8.49 1.01 -9.14
CA ALA A 1 9.77 1.63 -8.72
C ALA A 1 9.56 2.37 -7.39
N LYS A 2 10.53 2.33 -6.47
CA LYS A 2 10.45 3.08 -5.19
C LYS A 2 10.47 4.58 -5.52
N PRO A 3 9.44 5.37 -5.14
CA PRO A 3 9.40 6.79 -5.47
C PRO A 3 10.56 7.55 -4.83
N ASN A 4 11.19 8.45 -5.59
CA ASN A 4 12.20 9.40 -5.11
C ASN A 4 11.53 10.74 -4.71
N LYS A 5 12.31 11.71 -4.23
CA LYS A 5 11.78 13.02 -3.79
C LYS A 5 10.96 13.74 -4.88
N GLY A 6 11.35 13.61 -6.15
CA GLY A 6 10.59 14.17 -7.28
C GLY A 6 9.23 13.49 -7.44
N GLY A 7 9.20 12.16 -7.36
CA GLY A 7 7.95 11.39 -7.44
C GLY A 7 6.93 11.77 -6.37
N PHE A 8 7.38 12.02 -5.13
CA PHE A 8 6.48 12.45 -4.05
C PHE A 8 5.90 13.85 -4.28
N ARG A 9 6.67 14.76 -4.91
CA ARG A 9 6.16 16.10 -5.26
C ARG A 9 5.04 16.02 -6.30
N GLU A 10 5.20 15.16 -7.29
CA GLU A 10 4.18 14.94 -8.33
C GLU A 10 2.92 14.28 -7.75
N PHE A 11 3.07 13.34 -6.78
CA PHE A 11 1.91 12.82 -6.06
C PHE A 11 1.16 13.91 -5.31
N LYS A 12 1.86 14.76 -4.54
CA LYS A 12 1.22 15.87 -3.82
C LYS A 12 0.47 16.81 -4.77
N ARG A 13 1.07 17.17 -5.92
CA ARG A 13 0.41 17.97 -6.95
C ARG A 13 -0.87 17.30 -7.43
N THR A 14 -0.79 16.03 -7.80
CA THR A 14 -1.94 15.25 -8.29
C THR A 14 -3.08 15.23 -7.27
N LEU A 15 -2.77 15.00 -5.98
CA LEU A 15 -3.79 15.00 -4.93
C LEU A 15 -4.49 16.37 -4.80
N LEU A 16 -3.72 17.47 -4.86
CA LEU A 16 -4.27 18.82 -4.80
C LEU A 16 -5.10 19.19 -6.04
N GLU A 17 -4.68 18.74 -7.23
CA GLU A 17 -5.43 18.94 -8.47
C GLU A 17 -6.78 18.22 -8.44
N TRP A 18 -6.83 16.99 -7.92
CA TRP A 18 -8.09 16.27 -7.72
C TRP A 18 -9.01 16.98 -6.74
N VAL A 19 -8.47 17.45 -5.61
CA VAL A 19 -9.24 18.25 -4.64
C VAL A 19 -9.81 19.50 -5.31
N ALA A 20 -8.98 20.27 -6.03
CA ALA A 20 -9.42 21.48 -6.72
C ALA A 20 -10.51 21.19 -7.77
N THR A 21 -10.34 20.12 -8.55
CA THR A 21 -11.29 19.70 -9.58
C THR A 21 -12.66 19.40 -8.99
N VAL A 22 -12.71 18.62 -7.91
CA VAL A 22 -13.98 18.27 -7.24
C VAL A 22 -14.61 19.49 -6.57
N LEU A 23 -13.80 20.36 -5.93
CA LEU A 23 -14.32 21.53 -5.22
C LEU A 23 -14.80 22.66 -6.14
N VAL A 24 -14.30 22.74 -7.37
CA VAL A 24 -14.83 23.68 -8.38
C VAL A 24 -16.27 23.32 -8.74
N GLU A 25 -16.60 22.04 -8.85
CA GLU A 25 -17.96 21.57 -9.14
C GLU A 25 -18.87 21.60 -7.90
N ASN A 26 -18.34 21.20 -6.74
CA ASN A 26 -19.05 21.20 -5.47
C ASN A 26 -18.15 21.70 -4.32
N PRO A 27 -18.22 23.00 -3.99
CA PRO A 27 -17.38 23.60 -2.95
C PRO A 27 -17.58 23.04 -1.53
N THR A 28 -18.64 22.27 -1.31
CA THR A 28 -18.97 21.67 -0.01
C THR A 28 -18.72 20.16 0.05
N ALA A 29 -18.17 19.58 -1.02
CA ALA A 29 -17.84 18.17 -1.07
C ALA A 29 -16.84 17.79 0.02
N LYS A 30 -17.08 16.65 0.69
CA LYS A 30 -16.11 16.06 1.62
C LYS A 30 -15.19 15.14 0.83
N ILE A 31 -13.92 15.50 0.73
CA ILE A 31 -12.92 14.80 -0.08
C ILE A 31 -11.80 14.33 0.83
N ASN A 32 -11.39 13.09 0.65
CA ASN A 32 -10.20 12.55 1.29
C ASN A 32 -9.25 12.05 0.21
N THR A 33 -8.03 12.56 0.19
CA THR A 33 -6.97 12.15 -0.75
C THR A 33 -5.79 11.59 0.03
N TYR A 34 -5.32 10.40 -0.35
CA TYR A 34 -4.24 9.72 0.35
C TYR A 34 -3.28 9.05 -0.62
N ILE A 35 -2.00 8.99 -0.23
CA ILE A 35 -1.04 8.02 -0.72
C ILE A 35 -1.21 6.76 0.13
N ALA A 36 -1.48 5.63 -0.50
CA ALA A 36 -1.63 4.35 0.18
C ALA A 36 -0.42 3.44 -0.06
N ILE A 37 0.01 2.74 0.98
CA ILE A 37 0.98 1.65 0.89
C ILE A 37 0.32 0.40 1.47
N PRO A 38 0.05 -0.63 0.65
CA PRO A 38 -0.80 -1.75 1.07
C PRO A 38 -0.19 -2.64 2.16
N TYR A 39 1.12 -2.55 2.41
CA TYR A 39 1.81 -3.29 3.47
C TYR A 39 3.00 -2.49 4.01
N ASN A 40 3.41 -2.78 5.23
CA ASN A 40 4.61 -2.22 5.83
C ASN A 40 5.82 -3.14 5.56
N PRO A 41 6.80 -2.73 4.73
CA PRO A 41 7.98 -3.56 4.46
C PRO A 41 8.95 -3.66 5.66
N TYR A 42 8.72 -2.89 6.72
CA TYR A 42 9.58 -2.85 7.91
C TYR A 42 8.97 -3.59 9.11
N GLU A 43 7.82 -4.24 8.92
CA GLU A 43 7.11 -4.97 9.98
C GLU A 43 8.07 -5.92 10.76
N PRO A 44 7.98 -5.98 12.11
CA PRO A 44 7.02 -5.31 12.99
C PRO A 44 7.40 -3.88 13.40
N LYS A 45 8.47 -3.32 12.82
CA LYS A 45 8.87 -1.95 13.13
C LYS A 45 7.92 -0.97 12.44
N PRO A 46 7.61 0.18 13.07
CA PRO A 46 6.82 1.22 12.42
C PRO A 46 7.41 1.64 11.08
N TYR A 47 6.54 1.93 10.13
CA TYR A 47 6.97 2.44 8.85
C TYR A 47 7.67 3.80 9.02
N THR A 48 8.90 3.91 8.52
CA THR A 48 9.67 5.15 8.61
C THR A 48 10.18 5.57 7.24
N ARG A 49 9.89 6.81 6.83
CA ARG A 49 10.45 7.41 5.63
C ARG A 49 10.72 8.90 5.83
N TRP A 50 11.93 9.19 6.28
CA TRP A 50 12.44 10.54 6.47
C TRP A 50 12.43 11.39 5.18
N THR A 51 12.52 10.76 4.00
CA THR A 51 12.55 11.47 2.71
C THR A 51 11.25 12.20 2.36
N MET A 52 10.15 11.90 3.06
CA MET A 52 8.84 12.52 2.85
C MET A 52 8.56 13.64 3.87
N ALA A 53 9.37 13.74 4.93
CA ALA A 53 9.20 14.75 5.97
C ALA A 53 9.40 16.16 5.36
N GLY A 54 8.40 17.02 5.56
CA GLY A 54 8.37 18.39 5.04
C GLY A 54 7.74 18.57 3.64
N MET A 55 7.34 17.49 2.96
CA MET A 55 6.65 17.56 1.66
C MET A 55 5.21 17.05 1.70
N LEU A 56 4.97 16.01 2.49
CA LEU A 56 3.66 15.42 2.74
C LEU A 56 3.31 15.60 4.22
N ASP A 57 2.03 15.81 4.48
CA ASP A 57 1.49 15.62 5.82
C ASP A 57 1.33 14.10 6.03
N LEU A 58 2.29 13.49 6.72
CA LEU A 58 2.32 12.04 6.86
C LEU A 58 1.18 11.49 7.70
N GLU A 59 0.63 12.29 8.61
CA GLU A 59 -0.46 11.86 9.47
C GLU A 59 -1.79 11.86 8.69
N ASN A 60 -1.97 12.83 7.78
CA ASN A 60 -3.24 13.01 7.08
C ASN A 60 -3.22 12.57 5.60
N GLU A 61 -2.06 12.34 4.99
CA GLU A 61 -1.95 12.05 3.54
C GLU A 61 -1.31 10.71 3.23
N LEU A 62 -0.83 9.97 4.22
CA LEU A 62 -0.25 8.65 4.05
C LEU A 62 -1.02 7.62 4.87
N LYS A 63 -1.40 6.51 4.25
CA LYS A 63 -1.99 5.36 4.93
C LYS A 63 -1.18 4.10 4.64
N VAL A 64 -0.67 3.44 5.67
CA VAL A 64 0.16 2.25 5.53
C VAL A 64 -0.53 1.04 6.17
N ALA A 65 -0.54 -0.09 5.47
CA ALA A 65 -1.03 -1.37 5.99
C ALA A 65 -2.42 -1.23 6.63
N ALA A 66 -2.54 -1.45 7.94
CA ALA A 66 -3.78 -1.35 8.69
C ALA A 66 -4.53 -0.03 8.44
N GLU A 67 -3.83 1.12 8.42
CA GLU A 67 -4.49 2.41 8.24
C GLU A 67 -5.18 2.55 6.87
N PHE A 68 -4.63 1.88 5.84
CA PHE A 68 -5.20 1.90 4.50
C PHE A 68 -6.37 0.94 4.39
N TRP A 69 -6.17 -0.31 4.78
CA TRP A 69 -7.20 -1.34 4.65
C TRP A 69 -8.38 -1.09 5.59
N ASP A 70 -8.13 -0.65 6.82
CA ASP A 70 -9.20 -0.31 7.75
C ASP A 70 -9.94 0.96 7.36
N PHE A 71 -9.30 1.88 6.62
CA PHE A 71 -10.00 3.01 6.02
C PHE A 71 -11.00 2.57 4.94
N LEU A 72 -10.65 1.55 4.14
CA LEU A 72 -11.51 1.06 3.07
C LEU A 72 -12.63 0.13 3.56
N GLY A 73 -12.31 -0.82 4.42
CA GLY A 73 -13.23 -1.89 4.84
C GLY A 73 -13.75 -1.76 6.27
N GLY A 74 -13.24 -0.80 7.05
CA GLY A 74 -13.55 -0.67 8.48
C GLY A 74 -12.51 -1.36 9.38
N LYS A 75 -12.59 -1.08 10.68
CA LYS A 75 -11.62 -1.55 11.68
C LYS A 75 -11.48 -3.07 11.64
N GLY A 76 -10.24 -3.55 11.54
CA GLY A 76 -9.91 -4.99 11.53
C GLY A 76 -9.81 -5.61 10.14
N THR A 77 -10.20 -4.88 9.08
CA THR A 77 -10.12 -5.38 7.69
C THR A 77 -8.73 -5.87 7.32
N TYR A 78 -7.68 -5.18 7.78
CA TYR A 78 -6.32 -5.61 7.50
C TYR A 78 -6.01 -6.99 8.08
N LEU A 79 -6.46 -7.27 9.30
CA LEU A 79 -6.25 -8.55 9.95
C LEU A 79 -7.06 -9.65 9.28
N ASP A 80 -8.32 -9.37 8.92
CA ASP A 80 -9.16 -10.31 8.19
C ASP A 80 -8.55 -10.69 6.83
N LEU A 81 -7.95 -9.71 6.15
CA LEU A 81 -7.23 -9.93 4.90
C LEU A 81 -6.02 -10.84 5.11
N LEU A 82 -5.21 -10.60 6.16
CA LEU A 82 -4.06 -11.45 6.49
C LEU A 82 -4.48 -12.87 6.85
N ASP A 83 -5.55 -13.06 7.62
CA ASP A 83 -6.12 -14.38 7.95
C ASP A 83 -6.54 -15.13 6.68
N CYS A 84 -7.19 -14.43 5.74
CA CYS A 84 -7.58 -15.04 4.47
C CYS A 84 -6.36 -15.51 3.66
N PHE A 85 -5.30 -14.69 3.57
CA PHE A 85 -4.07 -15.07 2.89
C PHE A 85 -3.35 -16.23 3.59
N GLU A 86 -3.31 -16.25 4.92
CA GLU A 86 -2.71 -17.34 5.69
C GLU A 86 -3.46 -18.65 5.47
N ARG A 87 -4.79 -18.63 5.62
CA ARG A 87 -5.64 -19.81 5.43
C ARG A 87 -5.50 -20.40 4.04
N VAL A 88 -5.64 -19.57 3.01
CA VAL A 88 -5.50 -20.00 1.60
C VAL A 88 -4.06 -20.46 1.31
N GLY A 89 -3.07 -19.78 1.89
CA GLY A 89 -1.66 -20.15 1.75
C GLY A 89 -1.34 -21.53 2.32
N ILE A 90 -1.91 -21.88 3.47
CA ILE A 90 -1.79 -23.22 4.07
C ILE A 90 -2.45 -24.27 3.19
N GLU A 91 -3.67 -24.00 2.71
CA GLU A 91 -4.43 -24.93 1.88
C GLU A 91 -3.73 -25.22 0.54
N LEU A 92 -3.23 -24.18 -0.13
CA LEU A 92 -2.59 -24.29 -1.43
C LEU A 92 -1.08 -24.59 -1.36
N HIS A 93 -0.52 -24.74 -0.16
CA HIS A 93 0.92 -24.88 0.04
C HIS A 93 1.52 -26.00 -0.82
N SER A 94 0.91 -27.19 -0.80
CA SER A 94 1.41 -28.34 -1.56
C SER A 94 1.34 -28.14 -3.08
N GLU A 95 0.30 -27.47 -3.58
CA GLU A 95 0.15 -27.17 -5.00
C GLU A 95 1.18 -26.13 -5.47
N ILE A 96 1.41 -25.10 -4.66
CA ILE A 96 2.42 -24.08 -4.91
C ILE A 96 3.81 -24.73 -4.93
N ASP A 97 4.13 -25.57 -3.96
CA ASP A 97 5.41 -26.28 -3.90
C ASP A 97 5.61 -27.18 -5.13
N ALA A 98 4.59 -27.95 -5.51
CA ALA A 98 4.62 -28.77 -6.72
C ALA A 98 4.86 -27.95 -7.99
N TYR A 99 4.20 -26.80 -8.12
CA TYR A 99 4.40 -25.88 -9.23
C TYR A 99 5.82 -25.30 -9.24
N LEU A 100 6.35 -24.89 -8.09
CA LEU A 100 7.67 -24.27 -7.96
C LEU A 100 8.83 -25.24 -8.22
N LEU A 101 8.63 -26.55 -8.01
CA LEU A 101 9.62 -27.58 -8.36
C LEU A 101 9.97 -27.57 -9.86
N ASN A 102 9.03 -27.19 -10.74
CA ASN A 102 9.27 -27.08 -12.18
C ASN A 102 10.30 -25.99 -12.55
N PHE A 103 10.60 -25.07 -11.63
CA PHE A 103 11.58 -24.01 -11.83
C PHE A 103 12.93 -24.32 -11.18
N LYS A 104 12.98 -25.21 -10.16
CA LYS A 104 14.24 -25.64 -9.53
C LYS A 104 15.11 -26.46 -10.47
N THR A 105 14.53 -27.22 -11.39
CA THR A 105 15.25 -28.02 -12.39
C THR A 105 15.92 -27.21 -13.50
N LYS A 106 15.64 -25.90 -13.63
CA LYS A 106 16.27 -25.01 -14.63
C LYS A 106 17.50 -24.25 -14.13
N SER A 107 17.89 -24.41 -12.86
CA SER A 107 19.13 -23.84 -12.32
C SER A 107 20.28 -24.85 -12.33
N ASN A 108 20.51 -25.50 -13.48
CA ASN A 108 21.78 -26.13 -13.80
C ASN A 108 22.41 -25.33 -14.95
N TYR A 109 22.89 -24.13 -14.64
CA TYR A 109 23.88 -23.46 -15.46
C TYR A 109 25.02 -23.04 -14.55
N ALA A 110 26.20 -23.52 -14.95
CA ALA A 110 27.52 -23.18 -14.46
C ALA A 110 27.83 -21.69 -14.61
#